data_AF-A0A379T6Z3-F1
#
_entry.id   AF-A0A379T6Z3-F1
#
_cell.length_a   1.000
_cell.length_b   1.000
_cell.length_c   1.000
_cell.angle_alpha   90.00
_cell.angle_beta   90.00
_cell.angle_gamma   90.00
#
_symmetry.space_group_name_H-M   'P 1'
#
loop_
_entity.id
_entity.type
_entity.pdbx_description
1 polymer ?
#
loop_
_entity_poly.entity_id
_entity_poly.type
_entity_poly.pdbx_seq_one_letter_code
_entity_poly.pdbx_strand_id
1 'polypeptide(L)'
;MKARLFGKTLSLKPGLLRASYRQFIQSESHEVEIYADWIASYGYQRRLVVLDFIEGSLLTDIDANDASCSRLEFGQLLRRLTQLKMLRSADLLFVSTLLSYSFTKAFNAEESSWLLLMLSLLQQPHEVDSLLADIIGLNALLLSHKEHASFLQIFYQVCKAIPSSLFYEEYWQEELLMALRSMTDIAYKHEMAEQRRTIEKPS
;
A
#
# COMPACT_ATOMS: atom_id res chain seq x y z
N MET A 1 -11.75 5.47 2.03
CA MET A 1 -11.01 4.23 2.40
C MET A 1 -10.58 4.17 3.87
N LYS A 2 -9.97 5.22 4.44
CA LYS A 2 -9.49 5.30 5.83
C LYS A 2 -10.49 4.81 6.89
N ALA A 3 -11.74 5.32 6.87
CA ALA A 3 -12.79 4.89 7.81
C ALA A 3 -13.20 3.42 7.70
N ARG A 4 -13.00 2.77 6.53
CA ARG A 4 -13.34 1.37 6.30
C ARG A 4 -12.28 0.42 6.86
N LEU A 5 -11.00 0.77 6.78
CA LEU A 5 -9.90 -0.09 7.23
C LEU A 5 -9.76 -0.16 8.77
N PHE A 6 -10.27 0.84 9.49
CA PHE A 6 -10.14 0.97 10.95
C PHE A 6 -11.46 0.72 11.72
N GLY A 7 -12.44 0.11 11.05
CA GLY A 7 -13.69 -0.33 11.68
C GLY A 7 -13.52 -1.55 12.58
N LYS A 8 -14.63 -1.99 13.18
CA LYS A 8 -14.65 -3.23 13.98
C LYS A 8 -14.32 -4.43 13.09
N THR A 9 -13.28 -5.17 13.45
CA THR A 9 -12.82 -6.34 12.70
C THR A 9 -13.62 -7.59 13.08
N LEU A 10 -13.77 -8.47 12.09
CA LEU A 10 -14.34 -9.80 12.22
C LEU A 10 -13.29 -10.77 12.76
N SER A 11 -13.74 -11.72 13.57
CA SER A 11 -12.93 -12.89 13.94
C SER A 11 -12.68 -13.79 12.73
N LEU A 12 -11.54 -14.48 12.66
CA LEU A 12 -11.27 -15.56 11.69
C LEU A 12 -12.12 -16.81 11.97
N LYS A 13 -13.44 -16.70 11.77
CA LYS A 13 -14.36 -17.84 11.85
C LYS A 13 -14.41 -18.53 10.49
N PRO A 14 -14.38 -19.88 10.42
CA PRO A 14 -14.43 -20.61 9.16
C PRO A 14 -15.58 -20.20 8.24
N GLY A 15 -16.76 -19.89 8.79
CA GLY A 15 -17.92 -19.44 8.00
C GLY A 15 -17.70 -18.12 7.27
N LEU A 16 -16.96 -17.18 7.87
CA LEU A 16 -16.66 -15.87 7.27
C LEU A 16 -15.59 -16.02 6.18
N LEU A 17 -14.54 -16.80 6.45
CA LEU A 17 -13.50 -17.10 5.46
C LEU A 17 -14.08 -17.77 4.21
N ARG A 18 -15.00 -18.73 4.36
CA ARG A 18 -15.73 -19.33 3.22
C ARG A 18 -16.60 -18.31 2.48
N ALA A 19 -17.19 -17.34 3.19
CA ALA A 19 -17.95 -16.28 2.54
C ALA A 19 -17.04 -15.35 1.72
N SER A 20 -15.86 -15.00 2.25
CA SER A 20 -14.85 -14.24 1.50
C SER A 20 -14.32 -15.01 0.29
N TYR A 21 -14.17 -16.33 0.38
CA TYR A 21 -13.83 -17.15 -0.79
C TYR A 21 -14.92 -17.09 -1.86
N ARG A 22 -16.20 -17.27 -1.49
CA ARG A 22 -17.32 -17.12 -2.44
C ARG A 22 -17.39 -15.74 -3.06
N GLN A 23 -17.13 -14.69 -2.28
CA GLN A 23 -17.08 -13.33 -2.78
C GLN A 23 -15.90 -13.15 -3.75
N PHE A 24 -14.73 -13.71 -3.47
CA PHE A 24 -13.57 -13.64 -4.36
C PHE A 24 -13.86 -14.23 -5.73
N ILE A 25 -14.46 -15.44 -5.79
CA ILE A 25 -14.76 -16.09 -7.08
C ILE A 25 -15.86 -15.37 -7.87
N GLN A 26 -16.74 -14.60 -7.20
CA GLN A 26 -17.86 -13.88 -7.82
C GLN A 26 -17.56 -12.40 -8.11
N SER A 27 -16.50 -11.84 -7.51
CA SER A 27 -16.24 -10.41 -7.56
C SER A 27 -15.56 -9.99 -8.86
N GLU A 28 -16.01 -8.89 -9.45
CA GLU A 28 -15.35 -8.21 -10.57
C GLU A 28 -14.45 -7.04 -10.12
N SER A 29 -14.34 -6.79 -8.80
CA SER A 29 -13.49 -5.73 -8.25
C SER A 29 -12.02 -5.92 -8.57
N HIS A 30 -11.29 -4.80 -8.63
CA HIS A 30 -9.84 -4.79 -8.75
C HIS A 30 -9.18 -5.46 -7.52
N GLU A 31 -8.03 -6.10 -7.70
CA GLU A 31 -7.38 -6.91 -6.66
C GLU A 31 -7.00 -6.09 -5.42
N VAL A 32 -6.63 -4.82 -5.61
CA VAL A 32 -6.35 -3.93 -4.47
C VAL A 32 -7.61 -3.62 -3.63
N GLU A 33 -8.80 -3.57 -4.24
CA GLU A 33 -10.06 -3.41 -3.49
C GLU A 33 -10.35 -4.66 -2.67
N ILE A 34 -10.19 -5.83 -3.28
CA ILE A 34 -10.38 -7.12 -2.61
C ILE A 34 -9.43 -7.25 -1.43
N TYR A 35 -8.16 -6.90 -1.62
CA TYR A 35 -7.16 -6.94 -0.55
C TYR A 35 -7.47 -5.93 0.57
N ALA A 36 -7.85 -4.71 0.21
CA ALA A 36 -8.28 -3.68 1.16
C ALA A 36 -9.53 -4.11 1.95
N ASP A 37 -10.48 -4.78 1.30
CA ASP A 37 -11.70 -5.28 1.93
C ASP A 37 -11.40 -6.40 2.93
N TRP A 38 -10.46 -7.29 2.63
CA TRP A 38 -9.99 -8.28 3.59
C TRP A 38 -9.29 -7.65 4.79
N ILE A 39 -8.46 -6.62 4.56
CA ILE A 39 -7.82 -5.87 5.65
C ILE A 39 -8.87 -5.19 6.53
N ALA A 40 -9.85 -4.50 5.93
CA ALA A 40 -10.96 -3.90 6.66
C ALA A 40 -11.76 -4.94 7.46
N SER A 41 -12.04 -6.07 6.84
CA SER A 41 -12.89 -7.11 7.42
C SER A 41 -12.20 -7.85 8.56
N TYR A 42 -10.91 -8.20 8.43
CA TYR A 42 -10.22 -9.10 9.34
C TYR A 42 -9.12 -8.44 10.18
N GLY A 43 -8.80 -7.18 9.88
CA GLY A 43 -7.68 -6.46 10.46
C GLY A 43 -6.38 -6.70 9.70
N TYR A 44 -5.54 -5.66 9.61
CA TYR A 44 -4.31 -5.69 8.83
C TYR A 44 -3.33 -6.80 9.26
N GLN A 45 -3.28 -7.15 10.55
CA GLN A 45 -2.38 -8.21 11.05
C GLN A 45 -2.74 -9.59 10.47
N ARG A 46 -3.96 -9.78 9.96
CA ARG A 46 -4.44 -11.07 9.46
C ARG A 46 -4.43 -11.19 7.94
N ARG A 47 -4.06 -10.13 7.22
CA ARG A 47 -4.13 -10.05 5.74
C ARG A 47 -3.42 -11.21 5.02
N LEU A 48 -2.27 -11.64 5.54
CA LEU A 48 -1.50 -12.74 4.95
C LEU A 48 -2.22 -14.08 5.12
N VAL A 49 -2.72 -14.34 6.33
CA VAL A 49 -3.47 -15.57 6.66
C VAL A 49 -4.75 -15.67 5.84
N VAL A 50 -5.43 -14.54 5.58
CA VAL A 50 -6.62 -14.51 4.72
C VAL A 50 -6.24 -14.90 3.30
N LEU A 51 -5.17 -14.32 2.73
CA LEU A 51 -4.73 -14.68 1.38
C LEU A 51 -4.32 -16.15 1.27
N ASP A 52 -3.60 -16.68 2.26
CA ASP A 52 -3.22 -18.10 2.29
C ASP A 52 -4.45 -19.02 2.33
N PHE A 53 -5.49 -18.63 3.08
CA PHE A 53 -6.76 -19.36 3.09
C PHE A 53 -7.44 -19.35 1.71
N ILE A 54 -7.46 -18.19 1.04
CA ILE A 54 -8.09 -18.05 -0.28
C ILE A 54 -7.32 -18.88 -1.32
N GLU A 55 -5.99 -18.86 -1.30
CA GLU A 55 -5.13 -19.71 -2.13
C GLU A 55 -5.44 -21.21 -1.90
N GLY A 56 -5.42 -21.66 -0.65
CA GLY A 56 -5.72 -23.06 -0.33
C GLY A 56 -7.14 -23.48 -0.72
N SER A 57 -8.12 -22.59 -0.53
CA SER A 57 -9.51 -22.84 -0.92
C SER A 57 -9.65 -22.96 -2.44
N LEU A 58 -8.99 -22.09 -3.21
CA LEU A 58 -9.02 -22.14 -4.66
C LEU A 58 -8.40 -23.43 -5.20
N LEU A 59 -7.24 -23.84 -4.68
CA LEU A 59 -6.59 -25.08 -5.09
C LEU A 59 -7.44 -26.30 -4.75
N THR A 60 -8.05 -26.32 -3.57
CA THR A 60 -8.96 -27.40 -3.16
C THR A 60 -10.19 -27.49 -4.06
N ASP A 61 -10.73 -26.35 -4.50
CA ASP A 61 -11.91 -26.26 -5.38
C ASP A 61 -11.59 -26.70 -6.82
N ILE A 62 -10.38 -26.39 -7.32
CA ILE A 62 -9.89 -26.87 -8.61
C ILE A 62 -9.84 -28.40 -8.66
N ASP A 63 -9.43 -29.03 -7.56
CA ASP A 63 -9.29 -30.48 -7.44
C ASP A 63 -10.59 -31.20 -7.03
N ALA A 64 -11.68 -30.46 -6.79
CA ALA A 64 -12.94 -31.01 -6.33
C ALA A 64 -13.68 -31.77 -7.43
N ASN A 65 -14.36 -32.87 -7.05
CA ASN A 65 -15.23 -33.63 -7.96
C ASN A 65 -16.40 -32.82 -8.51
N ASP A 66 -16.89 -31.86 -7.72
CA ASP A 66 -17.94 -30.91 -8.09
C ASP A 66 -17.39 -29.50 -7.88
N ALA A 67 -16.57 -29.07 -8.84
CA ALA A 67 -15.84 -27.81 -8.76
C ALA A 67 -16.78 -26.62 -8.96
N SER A 68 -16.54 -25.53 -8.22
CA SER A 68 -17.43 -24.36 -8.22
C SER A 68 -17.39 -23.54 -9.51
N CYS A 69 -16.38 -23.75 -10.36
CA CYS A 69 -16.15 -23.01 -11.59
C CYS A 69 -15.68 -23.92 -12.73
N SER A 70 -15.78 -23.41 -13.96
CA SER A 70 -15.16 -24.03 -15.13
C SER A 70 -13.63 -23.85 -15.13
N ARG A 71 -12.94 -24.66 -15.95
CA ARG A 71 -11.47 -24.54 -16.13
C ARG A 71 -11.02 -23.16 -16.60
N LEU A 72 -11.81 -22.50 -17.45
CA LEU A 72 -11.50 -21.17 -17.97
C LEU A 72 -11.58 -20.12 -16.85
N GLU A 73 -12.65 -20.17 -16.05
CA GLU A 73 -12.83 -19.29 -14.89
C GLU A 73 -11.73 -19.50 -13.85
N PHE A 74 -11.35 -20.75 -13.56
CA PHE A 74 -10.19 -21.01 -12.70
C PHE A 74 -8.89 -20.42 -13.24
N GLY A 75 -8.66 -20.46 -14.56
CA GLY A 75 -7.51 -19.79 -15.18
C GLY A 75 -7.50 -18.27 -14.92
N GLN A 76 -8.66 -17.63 -14.94
CA GLN A 76 -8.80 -16.22 -14.59
C GLN A 76 -8.56 -15.99 -13.09
N LEU A 77 -9.16 -16.81 -12.22
CA LEU A 77 -9.00 -16.72 -10.77
C LEU A 77 -7.54 -16.92 -10.34
N LEU A 78 -6.79 -17.84 -10.96
CA LEU A 78 -5.37 -18.04 -10.71
C LEU A 78 -4.52 -16.82 -11.12
N ARG A 79 -4.88 -16.13 -12.21
CA ARG A 79 -4.23 -14.87 -12.60
C ARG A 79 -4.48 -13.79 -11.54
N ARG A 80 -5.72 -13.65 -11.07
CA ARG A 80 -6.08 -12.69 -10.01
C ARG A 80 -5.39 -13.02 -8.69
N LEU A 81 -5.30 -14.30 -8.33
CA LEU A 81 -4.54 -14.75 -7.16
C LEU A 81 -3.05 -14.38 -7.29
N THR A 82 -2.48 -14.48 -8.49
CA THR A 82 -1.09 -14.06 -8.75
C THR A 82 -0.92 -12.56 -8.48
N GLN A 83 -1.85 -11.72 -8.95
CA GLN A 83 -1.85 -10.27 -8.67
C GLN A 83 -1.95 -9.98 -7.16
N LEU A 84 -2.84 -10.67 -6.44
CA LEU A 84 -2.95 -10.56 -4.97
C LEU A 84 -1.67 -10.97 -4.23
N LYS A 85 -0.98 -12.01 -4.71
CA LYS A 85 0.32 -12.44 -4.16
C LYS A 85 1.44 -11.42 -4.44
N MET A 86 1.42 -10.77 -5.62
CA MET A 86 2.32 -9.65 -5.91
C MET A 86 2.02 -8.45 -5.02
N LEU A 87 0.74 -8.14 -4.78
CA LEU A 87 0.32 -7.09 -3.87
C LEU A 87 0.79 -7.35 -2.44
N ARG A 88 0.66 -8.58 -1.94
CA ARG A 88 1.23 -9.00 -0.64
C ARG A 88 2.74 -8.73 -0.57
N SER A 89 3.49 -9.12 -1.59
CA SER A 89 4.94 -8.89 -1.62
C SER A 89 5.29 -7.40 -1.63
N ALA A 90 4.56 -6.59 -2.40
CA ALA A 90 4.71 -5.14 -2.42
C ALA A 90 4.39 -4.51 -1.06
N ASP A 91 3.31 -4.94 -0.40
CA ASP A 91 2.93 -4.47 0.94
C ASP A 91 4.06 -4.72 1.95
N LEU A 92 4.56 -5.95 2.00
CA LEU A 92 5.56 -6.33 2.97
C LEU A 92 6.84 -5.55 2.75
N LEU A 93 7.28 -5.41 1.50
CA LEU A 93 8.47 -4.63 1.15
C LEU A 93 8.29 -3.15 1.51
N PHE A 94 7.17 -2.55 1.11
CA PHE A 94 6.88 -1.14 1.31
C PHE A 94 6.88 -0.78 2.80
N VAL A 95 6.10 -1.53 3.60
CA VAL A 95 5.91 -1.22 5.02
C VAL A 95 7.16 -1.55 5.83
N SER A 96 7.80 -2.70 5.59
CA SER A 96 9.03 -3.06 6.31
C SER A 96 10.19 -2.13 5.99
N THR A 97 10.33 -1.69 4.73
CA THR A 97 11.38 -0.74 4.34
C THR A 97 11.19 0.59 5.03
N LEU A 98 9.98 1.15 5.02
CA LEU A 98 9.71 2.40 5.72
C LEU A 98 10.02 2.23 7.21
N LEU A 99 9.41 1.26 7.90
CA LEU A 99 9.61 1.05 9.33
C LEU A 99 11.04 0.59 9.72
N SER A 100 11.92 0.25 8.77
CA SER A 100 13.32 -0.06 9.08
C SER A 100 14.12 1.16 9.51
N TYR A 101 13.71 2.36 9.11
CA TYR A 101 14.38 3.60 9.46
C TYR A 101 13.86 4.16 10.79
N SER A 102 14.76 4.71 11.62
CA SER A 102 14.38 5.31 12.91
C SER A 102 13.59 6.61 12.74
N PHE A 103 13.99 7.47 11.79
CA PHE A 103 13.33 8.76 11.55
C PHE A 103 11.89 8.57 11.07
N THR A 104 11.68 7.75 10.02
CA THR A 104 10.70 6.64 10.04
C THR A 104 9.63 6.62 11.13
N LYS A 105 9.94 5.77 12.10
CA LYS A 105 9.14 5.47 13.27
C LYS A 105 8.87 6.70 14.14
N ALA A 106 9.75 7.71 14.11
CA ALA A 106 9.57 8.92 14.89
C ALA A 106 8.37 9.77 14.42
N PHE A 107 8.05 9.76 13.11
CA PHE A 107 6.82 10.41 12.62
C PHE A 107 5.61 9.50 12.61
N ASN A 108 5.76 8.23 12.22
CA ASN A 108 4.66 7.27 12.25
C ASN A 108 5.18 5.83 12.33
N ALA A 109 5.02 5.22 13.52
CA ALA A 109 5.38 3.83 13.77
C ALA A 109 4.25 2.82 13.43
N GLU A 110 3.06 3.30 13.04
CA GLU A 110 1.88 2.47 12.82
C GLU A 110 1.93 1.80 11.44
N GLU A 111 2.17 0.49 11.43
CA GLU A 111 2.15 -0.36 10.22
C GLU A 111 0.89 -0.12 9.36
N SER A 112 -0.25 -0.01 10.02
CA SER A 112 -1.54 0.17 9.38
C SER A 112 -1.67 1.48 8.60
N SER A 113 -0.97 2.54 9.05
CA SER A 113 -0.92 3.82 8.34
C SER A 113 -0.16 3.68 7.02
N TRP A 114 1.00 3.03 7.05
CA TRP A 114 1.80 2.79 5.85
C TRP A 114 1.12 1.87 4.85
N LEU A 115 0.45 0.83 5.36
CA LEU A 115 -0.34 -0.05 4.52
C LEU A 115 -1.51 0.69 3.84
N LEU A 116 -2.25 1.51 4.60
CA LEU A 116 -3.30 2.35 4.03
C LEU A 116 -2.74 3.30 2.97
N LEU A 117 -1.60 3.94 3.23
CA LEU A 117 -0.95 4.83 2.28
C LEU A 117 -0.66 4.10 0.96
N MET A 118 -0.03 2.93 1.03
CA MET A 118 0.27 2.14 -0.17
C MET A 118 -1.00 1.82 -0.96
N LEU A 119 -2.05 1.32 -0.30
CA LEU A 119 -3.31 0.98 -0.97
C LEU A 119 -3.99 2.21 -1.58
N SER A 120 -3.89 3.37 -0.94
CA SER A 120 -4.42 4.63 -1.48
C SER A 120 -3.65 5.07 -2.72
N LEU A 121 -2.32 4.95 -2.73
CA LEU A 121 -1.50 5.34 -3.88
C LEU A 121 -1.75 4.47 -5.11
N LEU A 122 -2.09 3.20 -4.93
CA LEU A 122 -2.46 2.31 -6.04
C LEU A 122 -3.78 2.71 -6.72
N GLN A 123 -4.65 3.43 -6.00
CA GLN A 123 -5.99 3.84 -6.44
C GLN A 123 -6.07 5.33 -6.82
N GLN A 124 -5.25 6.18 -6.19
CA GLN A 124 -5.31 7.65 -6.31
C GLN A 124 -3.90 8.27 -6.13
N PRO A 125 -2.92 7.92 -6.98
CA PRO A 125 -1.54 8.40 -6.81
C PRO A 125 -1.39 9.91 -7.01
N HIS A 126 -2.30 10.53 -7.76
CA HIS A 126 -2.36 11.99 -7.94
C HIS A 126 -2.64 12.74 -6.62
N GLU A 127 -3.16 12.06 -5.60
CA GLU A 127 -3.38 12.61 -4.25
C GLU A 127 -2.17 12.42 -3.32
N VAL A 128 -0.98 12.08 -3.84
CA VAL A 128 0.19 11.75 -3.02
C VAL A 128 0.52 12.80 -1.94
N ASP A 129 0.37 14.10 -2.23
CA ASP A 129 0.63 15.18 -1.27
C ASP A 129 -0.34 15.13 -0.08
N SER A 130 -1.64 15.02 -0.35
CA SER A 130 -2.66 14.94 0.72
C SER A 130 -2.56 13.61 1.47
N LEU A 131 -2.30 12.51 0.77
CA LEU A 131 -2.12 11.18 1.36
C LEU A 131 -0.89 11.13 2.28
N LEU A 132 0.22 11.75 1.90
CA LEU A 132 1.41 11.86 2.76
C LEU A 132 1.13 12.75 3.98
N ALA A 133 0.49 13.91 3.77
CA ALA A 133 0.11 14.81 4.86
C ALA A 133 -0.80 14.11 5.88
N ASP A 134 -1.69 13.22 5.42
CA ASP A 134 -2.60 12.44 6.26
C ASP A 134 -1.92 11.40 7.17
N ILE A 135 -0.70 11.01 6.83
CA ILE A 135 0.08 9.94 7.48
C ILE A 135 1.18 10.51 8.36
N ILE A 136 1.85 11.55 7.88
CA ILE A 136 2.97 12.19 8.56
C ILE A 136 2.46 13.36 9.43
N GLY A 137 1.40 14.03 8.99
CA GLY A 137 0.75 15.11 9.73
C GLY A 137 1.71 16.21 10.17
N LEU A 138 1.45 16.75 11.36
CA LEU A 138 2.31 17.77 11.98
C LEU A 138 3.70 17.24 12.37
N ASN A 139 3.91 15.92 12.42
CA ASN A 139 5.23 15.36 12.73
C ASN A 139 6.23 15.62 11.59
N ALA A 140 5.76 15.96 10.39
CA ALA A 140 6.60 16.43 9.30
C ALA A 140 7.37 17.71 9.69
N LEU A 141 6.79 18.56 10.54
CA LEU A 141 7.41 19.80 11.02
C LEU A 141 8.58 19.57 11.97
N LEU A 142 8.72 18.35 12.51
CA LEU A 142 9.81 17.97 13.40
C LEU A 142 11.05 17.47 12.63
N LEU A 143 10.93 17.27 11.31
CA LEU A 143 12.03 16.78 10.49
C LEU A 143 13.03 17.91 10.21
N SER A 144 14.31 17.62 10.43
CA SER A 144 15.36 18.42 9.82
C SER A 144 15.29 18.31 8.29
N HIS A 145 15.83 19.30 7.58
CA HIS A 145 15.91 19.27 6.11
C HIS A 145 16.55 17.98 5.57
N LYS A 146 17.59 17.49 6.26
CA LYS A 146 18.28 16.24 5.91
C LYS A 146 17.38 15.02 6.06
N GLU A 147 16.59 14.95 7.12
CA GLU A 147 15.64 13.85 7.34
C GLU A 147 14.49 13.91 6.34
N HIS A 148 14.02 15.11 5.99
CA HIS A 148 13.00 15.30 4.96
C HIS A 148 13.49 14.82 3.57
N ALA A 149 14.68 15.23 3.15
CA ALA A 149 15.28 14.77 1.89
C ALA A 149 15.51 13.25 1.88
N SER A 150 16.00 12.70 3.01
CA SER A 150 16.19 11.26 3.17
C SER A 150 14.85 10.50 3.09
N PHE A 151 13.81 11.04 3.72
CA PHE A 151 12.46 10.50 3.66
C PHE A 151 11.95 10.44 2.21
N LEU A 152 11.95 11.56 1.50
CA LEU A 152 11.45 11.63 0.13
C LEU A 152 12.19 10.67 -0.81
N GLN A 153 13.52 10.56 -0.65
CA GLN A 153 14.31 9.60 -1.43
C GLN A 153 13.91 8.16 -1.14
N ILE A 154 13.76 7.78 0.14
CA ILE A 154 13.33 6.43 0.53
C ILE A 154 11.91 6.16 0.04
N PHE A 155 11.01 7.13 0.19
CA PHE A 155 9.63 7.04 -0.27
C PHE A 155 9.54 6.85 -1.79
N TYR A 156 10.34 7.59 -2.55
CA TYR A 156 10.48 7.40 -3.99
C TYR A 156 10.95 5.98 -4.33
N GLN A 157 11.95 5.44 -3.63
CA GLN A 157 12.45 4.08 -3.90
C GLN A 157 11.40 3.01 -3.61
N VAL A 158 10.66 3.11 -2.49
CA VAL A 158 9.62 2.12 -2.18
C VAL A 158 8.46 2.19 -3.16
N CYS A 159 8.05 3.40 -3.61
CA CYS A 159 7.02 3.56 -4.64
C CYS A 159 7.49 3.02 -6.01
N LYS A 160 8.77 3.20 -6.34
CA LYS A 160 9.37 2.66 -7.57
C LYS A 160 9.45 1.13 -7.57
N ALA A 161 9.57 0.52 -6.40
CA ALA A 161 9.65 -0.94 -6.27
C ALA A 161 8.29 -1.65 -6.43
N ILE A 162 7.18 -0.91 -6.36
CA ILE A 162 5.83 -1.45 -6.61
C ILE A 162 5.69 -1.78 -8.10
N PRO A 163 5.25 -2.98 -8.50
CA PRO A 163 4.96 -3.26 -9.92
C PRO A 163 3.84 -2.35 -10.46
N SER A 164 4.02 -1.77 -11.66
CA SER A 164 3.02 -0.91 -12.31
C SER A 164 1.67 -1.60 -12.49
N SER A 165 1.66 -2.92 -12.71
CA SER A 165 0.43 -3.72 -12.87
C SER A 165 -0.46 -3.80 -11.62
N LEU A 166 0.00 -3.29 -10.47
CA LEU A 166 -0.80 -3.24 -9.24
C LEU A 166 -1.61 -1.94 -9.10
N PHE A 167 -1.28 -0.92 -9.88
CA PHE A 167 -2.06 0.32 -9.96
C PHE A 167 -3.32 0.05 -10.78
N TYR A 168 -4.39 0.82 -10.55
CA TYR A 168 -5.60 0.75 -11.38
C TYR A 168 -5.29 0.99 -12.85
N GLU A 169 -4.40 1.94 -13.10
CA GLU A 169 -3.87 2.24 -14.41
C GLU A 169 -2.35 2.12 -14.36
N GLU A 170 -1.76 1.30 -15.23
CA GLU A 170 -0.32 1.01 -15.16
C GLU A 170 0.57 2.27 -15.28
N TYR A 171 0.13 3.26 -16.06
CA TYR A 171 0.85 4.51 -16.27
C TYR A 171 0.86 5.41 -15.04
N TRP A 172 -0.04 5.19 -14.07
CA TRP A 172 -0.09 5.99 -12.84
C TRP A 172 1.15 5.85 -11.96
N GLN A 173 1.89 4.74 -12.08
CA GLN A 173 3.16 4.63 -11.39
C GLN A 173 4.12 5.73 -11.86
N GLU A 174 4.18 5.98 -13.16
CA GLU A 174 5.07 7.01 -13.72
C GLU A 174 4.68 8.40 -13.21
N GLU A 175 3.38 8.71 -13.20
CA GLU A 175 2.86 9.98 -12.66
C GLU A 175 3.22 10.16 -11.19
N LEU A 176 3.06 9.12 -10.36
CA LEU A 176 3.46 9.13 -8.95
C LEU A 176 4.95 9.45 -8.80
N LEU A 177 5.81 8.77 -9.57
CA LEU A 177 7.26 8.96 -9.49
C LEU A 177 7.66 10.37 -9.97
N MET A 178 6.97 10.94 -10.95
CA MET A 178 7.17 12.32 -11.38
C MET A 178 6.78 13.32 -10.29
N ALA A 179 5.62 13.13 -9.64
CA ALA A 179 5.19 13.97 -8.54
C ALA A 179 6.20 13.95 -7.38
N LEU A 180 6.69 12.77 -6.99
CA LEU A 180 7.69 12.61 -5.93
C LEU A 180 9.04 13.27 -6.25
N ARG A 181 9.46 13.23 -7.51
CA ARG A 181 10.65 13.97 -7.97
C ARG A 181 10.44 15.48 -7.84
N SER A 182 9.26 15.98 -8.23
CA SER A 182 8.93 17.39 -8.10
C SER A 182 8.97 17.87 -6.64
N MET A 183 8.44 17.07 -5.69
CA MET A 183 8.54 17.37 -4.26
C MET A 183 9.99 17.44 -3.77
N THR A 184 10.84 16.54 -4.25
CA THR A 184 12.27 16.51 -3.92
C THR A 184 12.98 17.77 -4.44
N ASP A 185 12.69 18.18 -5.68
CA ASP A 185 13.25 19.39 -6.29
C ASP A 185 12.82 20.67 -5.55
N ILE A 186 11.56 20.74 -5.10
CA ILE A 186 11.04 21.84 -4.29
C ILE A 186 11.76 21.89 -2.94
N ALA A 187 11.88 20.75 -2.25
CA ALA A 187 12.59 20.65 -0.97
C ALA A 187 14.04 21.12 -1.09
N TYR A 188 14.75 20.72 -2.15
CA TYR A 188 16.13 21.12 -2.41
C TYR A 188 16.27 22.64 -2.67
N LYS A 189 15.35 23.23 -3.44
CA LYS A 189 15.35 24.69 -3.70
C LYS A 189 15.13 25.49 -2.42
N HIS A 190 14.23 25.04 -1.54
CA HIS A 190 14.01 25.68 -0.24
C HIS A 190 15.26 25.59 0.65
N GLU A 191 15.90 24.43 0.72
CA GLU A 191 17.15 24.24 1.48
C GLU A 191 18.26 25.20 1.01
N MET A 192 18.48 25.30 -0.30
CA MET A 192 19.48 26.21 -0.88
C MET A 192 19.18 27.69 -0.57
N ALA A 193 17.92 28.09 -0.56
CA ALA A 193 17.51 29.46 -0.27
C ALA A 193 17.70 29.81 1.22
N GLU A 194 17.41 28.88 2.13
CA GLU A 194 17.61 29.07 3.56
C GLU A 194 19.09 29.13 3.94
N GLN A 195 19.93 28.23 3.40
CA GLN A 195 21.38 28.25 3.62
C GLN A 195 22.02 29.57 3.17
N ARG A 196 21.58 30.15 2.05
CA ARG A 196 22.04 31.47 1.60
C ARG A 196 21.66 32.59 2.59
N ARG A 197 20.45 32.56 3.15
CA ARG A 197 19.99 33.55 4.14
C ARG A 197 20.73 33.46 5.47
N THR A 198 21.16 32.27 5.90
CA THR A 198 21.98 32.11 7.11
C THR A 198 23.42 32.58 6.91
N ILE A 199 23.97 32.46 5.70
CA ILE A 199 25.32 32.95 5.36
C ILE A 199 25.33 34.48 5.19
N GLU A 200 24.24 35.08 4.73
CA GLU A 200 24.11 36.53 4.51
C GLU A 200 23.69 37.35 5.75
N LYS A 201 23.53 36.72 6.92
CA LYS A 201 23.41 37.43 8.21
C LYS A 201 24.76 37.41 8.96
N PRO A 202 25.70 38.32 8.68
CA PRO A 202 26.82 38.53 9.59
C PRO A 202 26.30 39.26 10.85
N SER A 203 26.64 38.73 12.02
CA SER A 203 26.59 39.41 13.31
C SER A 203 27.56 40.58 13.37
#